data_AF-A0AAU0W5T3-F1
#
_entry.id   AF-A0AAU0W5T3-F1
#
_cell.length_a   1.000
_cell.length_b   1.000
_cell.length_c   1.000
_cell.angle_alpha   90.00
_cell.angle_beta   90.00
_cell.angle_gamma   90.00
#
_symmetry.space_group_name_H-M   'P 1'
#
loop_
_entity.id
_entity.type
_entity.pdbx_description
1 polymer ?
#
loop_
_entity_poly.entity_id
_entity_poly.type
_entity_poly.pdbx_seq_one_letter_code
_entity_poly.pdbx_strand_id
1 'polypeptide(L)'
;MKKLSARRRHPLAAVVVLLLALVGTGGAYAALAPASKAQADETSQSLTIEEGKKLYSVGCASCHGTGGQGSSDGPSLVGVGAAAVDFQVGTGRMPAATSQGPQVVKKKNIYTQAQIDQLAAYIASLGAGPEVPTKEQYGPDGADIAKGGELFRTNCAQCHNFVGSGGALTKGKFAPSLEGVDPKHIYEAMQTGPQNMPSFPDTTLTEKNKKDIIAYLNAVNSSNTENPGGLDLGGLGPVSEGLFAWIFGLGALIAVAVWVAARTAKAKKS
;
A
#
# COMPACT_ATOMS: atom_id res chain seq x y z
N MET A 1 9.74 -58.32 49.38
CA MET A 1 10.36 -57.25 48.55
C MET A 1 11.79 -57.58 48.05
N LYS A 2 12.12 -58.85 47.73
CA LYS A 2 13.48 -59.23 47.25
C LYS A 2 13.61 -59.47 45.73
N LYS A 3 12.50 -59.64 44.99
CA LYS A 3 12.51 -59.96 43.54
C LYS A 3 12.73 -58.76 42.61
N LEU A 4 12.46 -57.53 43.08
CA LEU A 4 12.65 -56.30 42.28
C LEU A 4 14.12 -55.82 42.24
N SER A 5 14.93 -56.19 43.23
CA SER A 5 16.34 -55.76 43.33
C SER A 5 17.25 -56.44 42.30
N ALA A 6 16.99 -57.72 41.97
CA ALA A 6 17.81 -58.48 41.01
C ALA A 6 17.65 -58.00 39.56
N ARG A 7 16.50 -57.43 39.19
CA ARG A 7 16.24 -56.91 37.83
C ARG A 7 16.72 -55.48 37.59
N ARG A 8 17.13 -54.73 38.62
CA ARG A 8 17.65 -53.36 38.49
C ARG A 8 19.00 -53.26 37.76
N ARG A 9 19.75 -54.36 37.67
CA ARG A 9 21.09 -54.39 37.04
C ARG A 9 21.08 -54.93 35.60
N HIS A 10 19.91 -55.19 35.02
CA HIS A 10 19.81 -55.70 33.65
C HIS A 10 19.83 -54.52 32.65
N PRO A 11 20.60 -54.59 31.55
CA PRO A 11 20.77 -53.47 30.60
C PRO A 11 19.44 -52.97 30.00
N LEU A 12 18.45 -53.85 29.87
CA LEU A 12 17.11 -53.49 29.39
C LEU A 12 16.28 -52.62 30.36
N ALA A 13 16.65 -52.56 31.65
CA ALA A 13 15.95 -51.72 32.62
C ALA A 13 16.10 -50.22 32.32
N ALA A 14 17.27 -49.80 31.79
CA ALA A 14 17.51 -48.43 31.38
C ALA A 14 16.65 -48.03 30.18
N VAL A 15 16.47 -48.93 29.20
CA VAL A 15 15.63 -48.70 28.01
C VAL A 15 14.15 -48.55 28.41
N VAL A 16 13.66 -49.40 29.31
CA VAL A 16 12.28 -49.34 29.79
C VAL A 16 12.01 -48.06 30.58
N VAL A 17 12.95 -47.62 31.42
CA VAL A 17 12.82 -46.35 32.16
C VAL A 17 12.86 -45.16 31.20
N LEU A 18 13.73 -45.18 30.19
CA LEU A 18 13.80 -44.12 29.18
C LEU A 18 12.52 -44.04 28.35
N LEU A 19 11.95 -45.17 27.93
CA LEU A 19 10.66 -45.20 27.23
C LEU A 19 9.51 -44.72 28.11
N LEU A 20 9.45 -45.14 29.38
CA LEU A 20 8.44 -44.65 30.32
C LEU A 20 8.59 -43.15 30.60
N ALA A 21 9.82 -42.65 30.67
CA ALA A 21 10.09 -41.22 30.79
C ALA A 21 9.65 -40.47 29.53
N LEU A 22 10.01 -40.95 28.33
CA LEU A 22 9.62 -40.32 27.06
C LEU A 22 8.10 -40.29 26.87
N VAL A 23 7.42 -41.39 27.19
CA VAL A 23 5.96 -41.51 27.13
C VAL A 23 5.31 -40.64 28.20
N GLY A 24 5.87 -40.59 29.41
CA GLY A 24 5.38 -39.74 30.49
C GLY A 24 5.51 -38.25 30.16
N THR A 25 6.67 -37.81 29.66
CA THR A 25 6.91 -36.43 29.27
C THR A 25 6.14 -36.05 28.00
N GLY A 26 6.06 -36.95 27.02
CA GLY A 26 5.29 -36.73 25.79
C GLY A 26 3.78 -36.68 26.05
N GLY A 27 3.26 -37.55 26.93
CA GLY A 27 1.86 -37.54 27.34
C GLY A 27 1.49 -36.32 28.18
N ALA A 28 2.36 -35.91 29.10
CA ALA A 28 2.16 -34.68 29.87
C ALA A 28 2.19 -33.44 28.96
N TYR A 29 3.14 -33.38 28.02
CA TYR A 29 3.22 -32.29 27.05
C TYR A 29 1.99 -32.24 26.14
N ALA A 30 1.52 -33.38 25.63
CA ALA A 30 0.30 -33.43 24.79
C ALA A 30 -0.97 -33.01 25.56
N ALA A 31 -1.07 -33.34 26.85
CA ALA A 31 -2.21 -32.95 27.68
C ALA A 31 -2.18 -31.47 28.11
N LEU A 32 -0.99 -30.87 28.19
CA LEU A 32 -0.79 -29.48 28.63
C LEU A 32 -0.56 -28.50 27.46
N ALA A 33 -0.27 -29.02 26.26
CA ALA A 33 -0.08 -28.21 25.07
C ALA A 33 -1.43 -27.60 24.64
N PRO A 34 -1.46 -26.29 24.32
CA PRO A 34 -2.68 -25.63 23.85
C PRO A 34 -3.03 -26.09 22.43
N ALA A 35 -3.79 -27.18 22.31
CA ALA A 35 -4.20 -27.76 21.03
C ALA A 35 -5.31 -26.95 20.31
N SER A 36 -5.99 -26.05 21.01
CA SER A 36 -7.24 -25.43 20.52
C SER A 36 -7.08 -24.10 19.76
N LYS A 37 -5.91 -23.44 19.80
CA LYS A 37 -5.70 -22.17 19.07
C LYS A 37 -5.21 -22.37 17.63
N ALA A 38 -4.28 -23.30 17.40
CA ALA A 38 -3.70 -23.54 16.09
C ALA A 38 -4.70 -24.12 15.08
N GLN A 39 -5.58 -25.02 15.52
CA GLN A 39 -6.53 -25.69 14.62
C GLN A 39 -7.70 -24.76 14.17
N ALA A 40 -8.07 -23.79 15.01
CA ALA A 40 -9.10 -22.80 14.68
C ALA A 40 -8.58 -21.78 13.65
N ASP A 41 -7.33 -21.35 13.78
CA ASP A 41 -6.68 -20.42 12.84
C ASP A 41 -6.48 -21.05 11.46
N GLU A 42 -5.96 -22.29 11.39
CA GLU A 42 -5.79 -23.04 10.14
C GLU A 42 -7.14 -23.23 9.41
N THR A 43 -8.20 -23.59 10.14
CA THR A 43 -9.53 -23.75 9.57
C THR A 43 -10.07 -22.41 9.06
N SER A 44 -9.91 -21.33 9.83
CA SER A 44 -10.34 -19.99 9.41
C SER A 44 -9.58 -19.47 8.19
N GLN A 45 -8.27 -19.70 8.12
CA GLN A 45 -7.45 -19.31 6.98
C GLN A 45 -7.83 -20.10 5.73
N SER A 46 -8.05 -21.41 5.86
CA SER A 46 -8.46 -22.26 4.74
C SER A 46 -9.82 -21.82 4.15
N LEU A 47 -10.78 -21.45 5.00
CA LEU A 47 -12.07 -20.89 4.57
C LEU A 47 -11.91 -19.53 3.87
N THR A 48 -11.08 -18.63 4.38
CA THR A 48 -10.80 -17.34 3.75
C THR A 48 -10.18 -17.51 2.35
N ILE A 49 -9.25 -18.46 2.19
CA ILE A 49 -8.63 -18.80 0.90
C ILE A 49 -9.67 -19.37 -0.08
N GLU A 50 -10.57 -20.24 0.40
CA GLU A 50 -11.62 -20.84 -0.43
C GLU A 50 -12.61 -19.78 -0.94
N GLU A 51 -13.05 -18.86 -0.07
CA GLU A 51 -13.93 -17.75 -0.47
C GLU A 51 -13.21 -16.78 -1.42
N GLY A 52 -11.93 -16.51 -1.17
CA GLY A 52 -11.08 -15.73 -2.08
C GLY A 52 -10.99 -16.36 -3.48
N LYS A 53 -10.84 -17.68 -3.56
CA LYS A 53 -10.82 -18.42 -4.82
C LYS A 53 -12.13 -18.32 -5.60
N LYS A 54 -13.27 -18.31 -4.91
CA LYS A 54 -14.59 -18.12 -5.55
C LYS A 54 -14.70 -16.73 -6.18
N LEU A 55 -14.32 -15.69 -5.43
CA LEU A 55 -14.29 -14.31 -5.94
C LEU A 55 -13.33 -14.17 -7.13
N TYR A 56 -12.14 -14.75 -7.02
CA TYR A 56 -11.12 -14.75 -8.07
C TYR A 56 -11.61 -15.39 -9.37
N SER A 57 -12.31 -16.52 -9.26
CA SER A 57 -12.82 -17.27 -10.41
C SER A 57 -13.83 -16.47 -11.23
N VAL A 58 -14.59 -15.59 -10.57
CA VAL A 58 -15.61 -14.75 -11.23
C VAL A 58 -15.02 -13.44 -11.75
N GLY A 59 -14.11 -12.80 -11.01
CA GLY A 59 -13.67 -11.43 -11.29
C GLY A 59 -12.30 -11.29 -11.96
N CYS A 60 -11.43 -12.31 -11.89
CA CYS A 60 -10.01 -12.15 -12.21
C CYS A 60 -9.48 -13.24 -13.16
N ALA A 61 -10.00 -14.46 -13.07
CA ALA A 61 -9.48 -15.62 -13.78
C ALA A 61 -9.51 -15.51 -15.31
N SER A 62 -10.39 -14.69 -15.88
CA SER A 62 -10.48 -14.46 -17.33
C SER A 62 -9.19 -13.83 -17.90
N CYS A 63 -8.57 -12.91 -17.17
CA CYS A 63 -7.32 -12.27 -17.59
C CYS A 63 -6.09 -12.89 -16.93
N HIS A 64 -6.19 -13.32 -15.66
CA HIS A 64 -5.04 -13.80 -14.89
C HIS A 64 -4.90 -15.33 -14.86
N GLY A 65 -5.76 -16.06 -15.58
CA GLY A 65 -5.79 -17.53 -15.61
C GLY A 65 -6.44 -18.13 -14.37
N THR A 66 -6.88 -19.38 -14.45
CA THR A 66 -7.64 -20.05 -13.36
C THR A 66 -6.83 -20.24 -12.06
N GLY A 67 -5.51 -20.30 -12.14
CA GLY A 67 -4.58 -20.44 -11.02
C GLY A 67 -3.63 -19.26 -10.85
N GLY A 68 -3.93 -18.09 -11.43
CA GLY A 68 -3.09 -16.90 -11.30
C GLY A 68 -1.83 -16.91 -12.17
N GLN A 69 -1.67 -17.87 -13.08
CA GLN A 69 -0.49 -18.02 -13.93
C GLN A 69 -0.33 -16.93 -15.01
N GLY A 70 -1.35 -16.09 -15.21
CA GLY A 70 -1.39 -15.06 -16.26
C GLY A 70 -1.86 -15.59 -17.62
N SER A 71 -2.13 -14.65 -18.53
CA SER A 71 -2.46 -14.88 -19.95
C SER A 71 -1.94 -13.73 -20.82
N SER A 72 -2.31 -13.67 -22.09
CA SER A 72 -2.06 -12.49 -22.94
C SER A 72 -2.78 -11.24 -22.43
N ASP A 73 -3.86 -11.41 -21.68
CA ASP A 73 -4.78 -10.34 -21.27
C ASP A 73 -4.49 -9.85 -19.84
N GLY A 74 -3.63 -10.55 -19.09
CA GLY A 74 -3.24 -10.17 -17.74
C GLY A 74 -1.94 -10.85 -17.27
N PRO A 75 -1.08 -10.17 -16.52
CA PRO A 75 0.16 -10.75 -16.01
C PRO A 75 -0.11 -11.88 -15.00
N SER A 76 0.92 -12.66 -14.71
CA SER A 76 0.88 -13.60 -13.57
C SER A 76 0.67 -12.85 -12.26
N LEU A 77 -0.14 -13.45 -11.38
CA LEU A 77 -0.35 -13.01 -9.99
C LEU A 77 0.41 -13.88 -8.99
N VAL A 78 1.10 -14.93 -9.45
CA VAL A 78 1.95 -15.74 -8.57
C VAL A 78 3.10 -14.88 -8.03
N GLY A 79 3.16 -14.74 -6.71
CA GLY A 79 4.24 -14.02 -6.02
C GLY A 79 4.11 -12.50 -5.98
N VAL A 80 3.00 -11.92 -6.46
CA VAL A 80 2.77 -10.46 -6.36
C VAL A 80 2.48 -10.01 -4.91
N GLY A 81 2.03 -10.94 -4.06
CA GLY A 81 1.77 -10.72 -2.63
C GLY A 81 0.38 -10.13 -2.32
N ALA A 82 -0.01 -10.25 -1.06
CA ALA A 82 -1.28 -9.75 -0.53
C ALA A 82 -1.39 -8.22 -0.61
N ALA A 83 -0.30 -7.49 -0.35
CA ALA A 83 -0.26 -6.04 -0.44
C ALA A 83 -0.60 -5.51 -1.84
N ALA A 84 -0.18 -6.21 -2.89
CA ALA A 84 -0.48 -5.79 -4.26
C ALA A 84 -1.98 -5.91 -4.55
N VAL A 85 -2.63 -6.95 -4.01
CA VAL A 85 -4.08 -7.14 -4.15
C VAL A 85 -4.85 -6.10 -3.35
N ASP A 86 -4.49 -5.87 -2.08
CA ASP A 86 -5.13 -4.85 -1.26
C ASP A 86 -5.01 -3.46 -1.91
N PHE A 87 -3.83 -3.10 -2.41
CA PHE A 87 -3.64 -1.84 -3.13
C PHE A 87 -4.46 -1.77 -4.42
N GLN A 88 -4.32 -2.74 -5.33
CA GLN A 88 -4.93 -2.64 -6.67
C GLN A 88 -6.47 -2.74 -6.59
N VAL A 89 -7.00 -3.62 -5.75
CA VAL A 89 -8.45 -3.83 -5.60
C VAL A 89 -9.04 -2.80 -4.65
N GLY A 90 -8.39 -2.51 -3.51
CA GLY A 90 -8.84 -1.51 -2.54
C GLY A 90 -8.90 -0.10 -3.11
N THR A 91 -7.96 0.26 -3.98
CA THR A 91 -8.01 1.52 -4.73
C THR A 91 -8.93 1.47 -5.96
N GLY A 92 -9.57 0.32 -6.25
CA GLY A 92 -10.50 0.12 -7.36
C GLY A 92 -9.87 0.15 -8.75
N ARG A 93 -8.53 0.07 -8.86
CA ARG A 93 -7.85 -0.05 -10.16
C ARG A 93 -8.18 -1.39 -10.81
N MET A 94 -8.05 -2.45 -10.02
CA MET A 94 -8.47 -3.79 -10.39
C MET A 94 -9.84 -4.12 -9.79
N PRO A 95 -10.69 -4.87 -10.50
CA PRO A 95 -10.52 -5.35 -11.88
C PRO A 95 -10.51 -4.21 -12.90
N ALA A 96 -9.58 -4.27 -13.87
CA ALA A 96 -9.46 -3.28 -14.92
C ALA A 96 -10.60 -3.42 -15.94
N ALA A 97 -11.03 -2.31 -16.53
CA ALA A 97 -11.90 -2.38 -17.71
C ALA A 97 -11.03 -2.63 -18.96
N THR A 98 -11.57 -3.31 -19.96
CA THR A 98 -10.85 -3.75 -21.17
C THR A 98 -10.22 -2.59 -21.99
N SER A 99 -10.62 -1.33 -21.76
CA SER A 99 -10.20 -0.15 -22.53
C SER A 99 -9.77 1.04 -21.65
N GLN A 100 -8.80 0.85 -20.75
CA GLN A 100 -8.35 1.89 -19.78
C GLN A 100 -7.28 2.86 -20.32
N GLY A 101 -7.02 2.91 -21.62
CA GLY A 101 -5.98 3.78 -22.16
C GLY A 101 -4.57 3.34 -21.70
N PRO A 102 -3.59 4.26 -21.58
CA PRO A 102 -2.20 3.90 -21.35
C PRO A 102 -1.88 3.40 -19.92
N GLN A 103 -2.80 3.56 -18.96
CA GLN A 103 -2.61 3.16 -17.56
C GLN A 103 -3.96 2.94 -16.84
N VAL A 104 -4.00 2.05 -15.85
CA VAL A 104 -5.24 1.75 -15.12
C VAL A 104 -5.52 2.83 -14.07
N VAL A 105 -6.68 3.48 -14.14
CA VAL A 105 -7.02 4.60 -13.25
C VAL A 105 -7.76 4.14 -11.99
N LYS A 106 -7.69 4.94 -10.93
CA LYS A 106 -8.51 4.76 -9.73
C LYS A 106 -9.98 4.82 -10.13
N LYS A 107 -10.79 3.86 -9.67
CA LYS A 107 -12.23 3.83 -9.86
C LYS A 107 -12.92 3.57 -8.53
N LYS A 108 -14.24 3.63 -8.53
CA LYS A 108 -15.04 3.20 -7.36
C LYS A 108 -14.75 1.73 -7.09
N ASN A 109 -14.33 1.42 -5.87
CA ASN A 109 -14.15 0.05 -5.41
C ASN A 109 -15.52 -0.65 -5.36
N ILE A 110 -15.57 -1.87 -5.89
CA ILE A 110 -16.77 -2.72 -5.96
C ILE A 110 -16.73 -3.88 -4.95
N TYR A 111 -15.59 -4.10 -4.30
CA TYR A 111 -15.39 -5.11 -3.27
C TYR A 111 -15.38 -4.47 -1.88
N THR A 112 -15.91 -5.20 -0.90
CA THR A 112 -15.74 -4.83 0.51
C THR A 112 -14.32 -5.16 0.98
N GLN A 113 -13.87 -4.56 2.09
CA GLN A 113 -12.55 -4.89 2.65
C GLN A 113 -12.42 -6.39 2.96
N ALA A 114 -13.47 -7.02 3.51
CA ALA A 114 -13.45 -8.47 3.77
C ALA A 114 -13.27 -9.31 2.50
N GLN A 115 -13.87 -8.90 1.37
CA GLN A 115 -13.67 -9.57 0.08
C GLN A 115 -12.26 -9.35 -0.48
N ILE A 116 -11.68 -8.17 -0.24
CA ILE A 116 -10.30 -7.86 -0.60
C ILE A 116 -9.34 -8.74 0.21
N ASP A 117 -9.56 -8.85 1.52
CA ASP A 117 -8.74 -9.69 2.40
C ASP A 117 -8.80 -11.17 1.97
N GLN A 118 -9.99 -11.65 1.57
CA GLN A 118 -10.19 -12.99 0.99
C GLN A 118 -9.41 -13.17 -0.32
N LEU A 119 -9.52 -12.22 -1.26
CA LEU A 119 -8.77 -12.25 -2.51
C LEU A 119 -7.25 -12.22 -2.27
N ALA A 120 -6.80 -11.36 -1.35
CA ALA A 120 -5.40 -11.21 -0.99
C ALA A 120 -4.84 -12.49 -0.36
N ALA A 121 -5.60 -13.15 0.53
CA ALA A 121 -5.24 -14.44 1.10
C ALA A 121 -5.14 -15.55 0.04
N TYR A 122 -6.08 -15.60 -0.90
CA TYR A 122 -6.00 -16.56 -2.01
C TYR A 122 -4.75 -16.33 -2.86
N ILE A 123 -4.45 -15.10 -3.27
CA ILE A 123 -3.26 -14.81 -4.08
C ILE A 123 -1.97 -15.07 -3.29
N ALA A 124 -1.92 -14.77 -2.00
CA ALA A 124 -0.79 -15.10 -1.15
C ALA A 124 -0.56 -16.62 -1.04
N SER A 125 -1.62 -17.44 -1.12
CA SER A 125 -1.49 -18.91 -1.16
C SER A 125 -0.86 -19.45 -2.45
N LEU A 126 -0.86 -18.66 -3.54
CA LEU A 126 -0.29 -19.06 -4.82
C LEU A 126 1.23 -18.89 -4.88
N GLY A 127 1.80 -18.03 -4.03
CA GLY A 127 3.25 -17.81 -3.95
C GLY A 127 3.64 -16.71 -2.97
N ALA A 128 4.89 -16.78 -2.49
CA ALA A 128 5.44 -15.78 -1.56
C ALA A 128 5.52 -14.40 -2.22
N GLY A 129 5.10 -13.37 -1.49
CA GLY A 129 5.17 -11.98 -1.92
C GLY A 129 4.92 -11.04 -0.74
N PRO A 130 4.93 -9.71 -0.97
CA PRO A 130 4.74 -8.74 0.11
C PRO A 130 3.38 -8.88 0.80
N GLU A 131 3.40 -8.86 2.13
CA GLU A 131 2.22 -8.91 2.98
C GLU A 131 1.60 -7.52 3.17
N VAL A 132 0.30 -7.48 3.49
CA VAL A 132 -0.41 -6.22 3.82
C VAL A 132 0.22 -5.63 5.08
N PRO A 133 0.62 -4.35 5.08
CA PRO A 133 1.32 -3.75 6.21
C PRO A 133 0.39 -3.57 7.41
N THR A 134 0.95 -3.67 8.62
CA THR A 134 0.23 -3.41 9.87
C THR A 134 0.16 -1.91 10.15
N LYS A 135 -0.79 -1.51 11.02
CA LYS A 135 -0.98 -0.10 11.42
C LYS A 135 0.28 0.52 11.99
N GLU A 136 1.10 -0.25 12.68
CA GLU A 136 2.34 0.20 13.29
C GLU A 136 3.38 0.59 12.23
N GLN A 137 3.32 0.01 11.03
CA GLN A 137 4.28 0.28 9.95
C GLN A 137 3.96 1.59 9.21
N TYR A 138 2.69 1.94 9.05
CA TYR A 138 2.27 3.16 8.34
C TYR A 138 1.71 4.27 9.25
N GLY A 139 1.59 4.01 10.56
CA GLY A 139 1.11 4.97 11.55
C GLY A 139 2.11 6.11 11.79
N PRO A 140 1.65 7.28 12.28
CA PRO A 140 2.49 8.46 12.47
C PRO A 140 3.50 8.32 13.62
N ASP A 141 3.30 7.35 14.51
CA ASP A 141 4.09 7.20 15.73
C ASP A 141 5.56 6.83 15.43
N GLY A 142 6.47 7.66 15.93
CA GLY A 142 7.92 7.51 15.76
C GLY A 142 8.43 7.90 14.37
N ALA A 143 7.61 8.59 13.57
CA ALA A 143 8.00 9.06 12.25
C ALA A 143 8.81 10.38 12.32
N ASP A 144 9.80 10.51 11.44
CA ASP A 144 10.58 11.73 11.22
C ASP A 144 10.16 12.39 9.91
N ILE A 145 9.36 13.46 10.01
CA ILE A 145 8.83 14.21 8.87
C ILE A 145 9.95 14.84 8.03
N ALA A 146 11.01 15.34 8.67
CA ALA A 146 12.11 15.98 7.97
C ALA A 146 12.89 14.96 7.14
N LYS A 147 13.15 13.78 7.72
CA LYS A 147 13.78 12.67 6.99
C LYS A 147 12.87 12.15 5.87
N GLY A 148 11.58 12.05 6.13
CA GLY A 148 10.58 11.69 5.13
C GLY A 148 10.59 12.62 3.92
N GLY A 149 10.65 13.93 4.16
CA GLY A 149 10.72 14.93 3.09
C GLY A 149 12.02 14.91 2.30
N GLU A 150 13.16 14.58 2.93
CA GLU A 150 14.41 14.31 2.22
C GLU A 150 14.24 13.10 1.28
N LEU A 151 13.80 11.97 1.82
CA LEU A 151 13.64 10.71 1.08
C LEU A 151 12.63 10.83 -0.06
N PHE A 152 11.51 11.50 0.17
CA PHE A 152 10.48 11.69 -0.85
C PHE A 152 11.00 12.57 -2.00
N ARG A 153 11.72 13.66 -1.69
CA ARG A 153 12.29 14.54 -2.72
C ARG A 153 13.37 13.87 -3.54
N THR A 154 14.17 12.99 -2.93
CA THR A 154 15.22 12.26 -3.66
C THR A 154 14.67 11.12 -4.52
N ASN A 155 13.62 10.43 -4.06
CA ASN A 155 13.17 9.17 -4.68
C ASN A 155 11.84 9.26 -5.44
N CYS A 156 10.92 10.16 -5.06
CA CYS A 156 9.53 10.13 -5.50
C CYS A 156 9.09 11.41 -6.23
N ALA A 157 9.61 12.58 -5.83
CA ALA A 157 9.18 13.88 -6.33
C ALA A 157 9.43 14.07 -7.84
N GLN A 158 10.37 13.32 -8.42
CA GLN A 158 10.63 13.32 -9.87
C GLN A 158 9.39 12.90 -10.68
N CYS A 159 8.51 12.08 -10.10
CA CYS A 159 7.27 11.64 -10.71
C CYS A 159 6.05 12.30 -10.05
N HIS A 160 6.01 12.35 -8.73
CA HIS A 160 4.83 12.78 -7.97
C HIS A 160 4.82 14.26 -7.60
N ASN A 161 5.79 15.06 -8.04
CA ASN A 161 6.01 16.45 -7.61
C ASN A 161 6.37 16.57 -6.11
N PHE A 162 6.82 17.73 -5.64
CA PHE A 162 7.41 17.93 -4.31
C PHE A 162 6.44 17.67 -3.16
N VAL A 163 5.17 18.04 -3.31
CA VAL A 163 4.12 17.79 -2.32
C VAL A 163 3.25 16.58 -2.67
N GLY A 164 3.59 15.82 -3.73
CA GLY A 164 2.76 14.69 -4.14
C GLY A 164 1.56 15.06 -5.02
N SER A 165 1.53 16.23 -5.68
CA SER A 165 0.44 16.64 -6.59
C SER A 165 0.30 15.77 -7.85
N GLY A 166 1.26 14.90 -8.13
CA GLY A 166 1.33 14.09 -9.35
C GLY A 166 2.10 14.77 -10.49
N GLY A 167 2.23 14.06 -11.61
CA GLY A 167 3.05 14.53 -12.73
C GLY A 167 2.83 13.73 -14.02
N ALA A 168 3.09 14.34 -15.16
CA ALA A 168 2.98 13.68 -16.45
C ALA A 168 4.16 12.71 -16.69
N LEU A 169 3.86 11.55 -17.27
CA LEU A 169 4.84 10.56 -17.69
C LEU A 169 4.79 10.34 -19.21
N THR A 170 5.75 9.59 -19.73
CA THR A 170 5.82 9.29 -21.16
C THR A 170 4.60 8.48 -21.65
N LYS A 171 4.28 8.62 -22.94
CA LYS A 171 3.22 7.84 -23.62
C LYS A 171 1.82 8.01 -23.01
N GLY A 172 1.50 9.20 -22.52
CA GLY A 172 0.17 9.53 -21.97
C GLY A 172 -0.11 8.95 -20.57
N LYS A 173 0.92 8.38 -19.93
CA LYS A 173 0.86 7.93 -18.53
C LYS A 173 1.03 9.12 -17.59
N PHE A 174 0.69 8.96 -16.33
CA PHE A 174 0.87 10.00 -15.31
C PHE A 174 1.05 9.37 -13.92
N ALA A 175 1.85 10.02 -13.09
CA ALA A 175 1.88 9.77 -11.66
C ALA A 175 0.65 10.44 -11.02
N PRO A 176 -0.20 9.70 -10.29
CA PRO A 176 -1.37 10.27 -9.65
C PRO A 176 -0.98 11.22 -8.50
N SER A 177 -1.89 12.13 -8.15
CA SER A 177 -1.81 12.83 -6.87
C SER A 177 -1.87 11.84 -5.70
N LEU A 178 -1.09 12.13 -4.67
CA LEU A 178 -1.04 11.40 -3.40
C LEU A 178 -1.94 12.02 -2.33
N GLU A 179 -2.67 13.09 -2.68
CA GLU A 179 -3.61 13.78 -1.79
C GLU A 179 -4.73 12.84 -1.36
N GLY A 180 -4.98 12.78 -0.04
CA GLY A 180 -6.09 12.00 0.52
C GLY A 180 -5.99 10.48 0.26
N VAL A 181 -4.81 9.97 -0.08
CA VAL A 181 -4.57 8.52 -0.20
C VAL A 181 -4.33 7.94 1.19
N ASP A 182 -4.95 6.81 1.48
CA ASP A 182 -4.77 6.12 2.76
C ASP A 182 -3.29 5.75 3.00
N PRO A 183 -2.72 6.03 4.18
CA PRO A 183 -1.35 5.65 4.55
C PRO A 183 -0.99 4.19 4.26
N LYS A 184 -1.94 3.26 4.46
CA LYS A 184 -1.77 1.84 4.12
C LYS A 184 -1.45 1.68 2.64
N HIS A 185 -2.24 2.31 1.78
CA HIS A 185 -2.05 2.24 0.32
C HIS A 185 -0.80 2.96 -0.16
N ILE A 186 -0.33 4.01 0.52
CA ILE A 186 0.97 4.62 0.22
C ILE A 186 2.11 3.63 0.51
N TYR A 187 2.04 2.93 1.66
CA TYR A 187 3.01 1.90 2.00
C TYR A 187 3.03 0.77 0.97
N GLU A 188 1.86 0.24 0.61
CA GLU A 188 1.71 -0.83 -0.37
C GLU A 188 2.17 -0.40 -1.77
N ALA A 189 1.91 0.84 -2.17
CA ALA A 189 2.40 1.38 -3.44
C ALA A 189 3.93 1.39 -3.50
N MET A 190 4.58 1.86 -2.42
CA MET A 190 6.05 1.81 -2.32
C MET A 190 6.54 0.37 -2.35
N GLN A 191 5.90 -0.54 -1.61
CA GLN A 191 6.34 -1.93 -1.52
C GLN A 191 6.20 -2.70 -2.85
N THR A 192 5.11 -2.47 -3.58
CA THR A 192 4.71 -3.30 -4.72
C THR A 192 5.06 -2.69 -6.08
N GLY A 193 5.24 -1.37 -6.16
CA GLY A 193 5.56 -0.68 -7.41
C GLY A 193 4.44 -0.79 -8.45
N PRO A 194 3.27 -0.15 -8.25
CA PRO A 194 2.14 -0.32 -9.15
C PRO A 194 2.40 0.30 -10.53
N GLN A 195 2.07 -0.47 -11.57
CA GLN A 195 2.15 -0.05 -12.98
C GLN A 195 3.55 0.36 -13.43
N ASN A 196 3.83 1.67 -13.52
CA ASN A 196 5.14 2.19 -13.95
C ASN A 196 5.99 2.71 -12.79
N MET A 197 5.44 2.67 -11.57
CA MET A 197 6.18 3.03 -10.36
C MET A 197 7.15 1.89 -10.03
N PRO A 198 8.45 2.16 -9.80
CA PRO A 198 9.37 1.12 -9.33
C PRO A 198 8.96 0.63 -7.93
N SER A 199 9.28 -0.62 -7.62
CA SER A 199 9.10 -1.15 -6.27
C SER A 199 10.27 -0.78 -5.36
N PHE A 200 9.93 -0.47 -4.12
CA PHE A 200 10.86 -0.13 -3.03
C PHE A 200 10.61 -1.13 -1.89
N PRO A 201 11.12 -2.38 -2.00
CA PRO A 201 10.98 -3.37 -0.94
C PRO A 201 11.69 -2.92 0.34
N ASP A 202 11.37 -3.51 1.49
CA ASP A 202 11.95 -3.16 2.79
C ASP A 202 13.48 -3.31 2.86
N THR A 203 14.06 -4.09 1.94
CA THR A 203 15.50 -4.22 1.76
C THR A 203 16.16 -2.99 1.12
N THR A 204 15.41 -2.21 0.33
CA THR A 204 15.88 -0.98 -0.33
C THR A 204 15.42 0.26 0.44
N LEU A 205 14.17 0.25 0.89
CA LEU A 205 13.55 1.35 1.63
C LEU A 205 12.90 0.76 2.88
N THR A 206 13.59 0.86 4.01
CA THR A 206 13.16 0.26 5.28
C THR A 206 11.77 0.71 5.70
N GLU A 207 11.09 -0.09 6.52
CA GLU A 207 9.77 0.22 7.04
C GLU A 207 9.71 1.60 7.72
N LYS A 208 10.77 1.93 8.49
CA LYS A 208 10.90 3.25 9.11
C LYS A 208 10.97 4.36 8.06
N ASN A 209 11.77 4.19 6.99
CA ASN A 209 11.88 5.20 5.95
C ASN A 209 10.55 5.39 5.19
N LYS A 210 9.81 4.31 4.96
CA LYS A 210 8.44 4.38 4.40
C LYS A 210 7.49 5.13 5.31
N LYS A 211 7.51 4.83 6.61
CA LYS A 211 6.75 5.56 7.63
C LYS A 211 7.07 7.04 7.62
N ASP A 212 8.35 7.40 7.59
CA ASP A 212 8.83 8.78 7.54
C ASP A 212 8.29 9.50 6.29
N ILE A 213 8.32 8.86 5.12
CA ILE A 213 7.74 9.40 3.87
C ILE A 213 6.22 9.60 3.99
N ILE A 214 5.49 8.64 4.57
CA ILE A 214 4.04 8.73 4.78
C ILE A 214 3.71 9.90 5.72
N ALA A 215 4.49 10.08 6.79
CA ALA A 215 4.33 11.20 7.71
C ALA A 215 4.59 12.54 7.02
N TYR A 216 5.59 12.61 6.14
CA TYR A 216 5.82 13.78 5.29
C TYR A 216 4.64 14.09 4.38
N LEU A 217 4.12 13.10 3.66
CA LEU A 217 2.96 13.28 2.78
C LEU A 217 1.72 13.74 3.54
N ASN A 218 1.46 13.19 4.73
CA ASN A 218 0.37 13.66 5.58
C ASN A 218 0.57 15.12 6.03
N ALA A 219 1.82 15.55 6.25
CA ALA A 219 2.12 16.93 6.64
C ALA A 219 1.91 17.93 5.48
N VAL A 220 2.27 17.56 4.24
CA VAL A 220 2.28 18.49 3.09
C VAL A 220 1.13 18.30 2.10
N ASN A 221 0.33 17.25 2.23
CA ASN A 221 -0.66 16.86 1.24
C ASN A 221 -1.93 16.25 1.89
N SER A 222 -2.29 16.75 3.06
CA SER A 222 -3.56 16.40 3.71
C SER A 222 -4.52 17.59 3.70
N SER A 223 -5.80 17.31 3.93
CA SER A 223 -6.83 18.35 4.06
C SER A 223 -6.56 19.36 5.19
N ASN A 224 -5.64 19.04 6.10
CA ASN A 224 -5.27 19.87 7.24
C ASN A 224 -3.93 20.58 7.03
N THR A 225 -3.30 20.44 5.85
CA THR A 225 -2.06 21.14 5.53
C THR A 225 -2.33 22.63 5.42
N GLU A 226 -1.67 23.42 6.27
CA GLU A 226 -1.66 24.87 6.14
C GLU A 226 -0.76 25.30 4.98
N ASN A 227 -1.20 26.30 4.21
CA ASN A 227 -0.43 26.89 3.11
C ASN A 227 0.06 28.29 3.51
N PRO A 228 1.29 28.43 4.02
CA PRO A 228 1.84 29.72 4.39
C PRO A 228 1.95 30.61 3.14
N GLY A 229 1.24 31.74 3.12
CA GLY A 229 1.23 32.64 1.96
C GLY A 229 -0.08 32.64 1.15
N GLY A 230 -1.06 31.82 1.53
CA GLY A 230 -2.42 31.90 0.99
C GLY A 230 -2.79 30.73 0.10
N LEU A 231 -3.18 31.02 -1.14
CA LEU A 231 -3.71 30.01 -2.07
C LEU A 231 -2.59 29.07 -2.54
N ASP A 232 -2.82 27.76 -2.45
CA ASP A 232 -1.88 26.71 -2.87
C ASP A 232 -1.67 26.63 -4.40
N LEU A 233 -2.69 27.04 -5.18
CA LEU A 233 -2.66 26.96 -6.65
C LEU A 233 -2.26 25.56 -7.18
N GLY A 234 -2.60 24.50 -6.43
CA GLY A 234 -2.36 23.10 -6.78
C GLY A 234 -0.94 22.57 -6.45
N GLY A 235 -0.11 23.35 -5.76
CA GLY A 235 1.23 22.94 -5.36
C GLY A 235 2.20 22.67 -6.52
N LEU A 236 1.89 23.20 -7.72
CA LEU A 236 2.69 23.01 -8.94
C LEU A 236 3.77 24.10 -9.13
N GLY A 237 3.79 25.11 -8.25
CA GLY A 237 4.77 26.19 -8.24
C GLY A 237 4.63 27.16 -9.42
N PRO A 238 5.72 27.50 -10.12
CA PRO A 238 5.79 28.68 -11.00
C PRO A 238 4.83 28.65 -12.18
N VAL A 239 4.34 27.47 -12.59
CA VAL A 239 3.41 27.35 -13.72
C VAL A 239 2.03 27.87 -13.36
N SER A 240 1.44 27.37 -12.25
CA SER A 240 0.11 27.80 -11.81
C SER A 240 0.15 29.22 -11.23
N GLU A 241 1.21 29.54 -10.47
CA GLU A 241 1.47 30.89 -9.97
C GLU A 241 1.63 31.91 -11.11
N GLY A 242 2.41 31.56 -12.14
CA GLY A 242 2.63 32.42 -13.31
C GLY A 242 1.35 32.66 -14.11
N LEU A 243 0.54 31.63 -14.32
CA LEU A 243 -0.77 31.76 -14.97
C LEU A 243 -1.70 32.65 -14.15
N PHE A 244 -1.75 32.46 -12.83
CA PHE A 244 -2.54 33.30 -11.94
C PHE A 244 -2.10 34.76 -11.98
N ALA A 245 -0.79 35.01 -11.88
CA ALA A 245 -0.22 36.35 -11.98
C ALA A 245 -0.48 37.01 -13.34
N TRP A 246 -0.46 36.24 -14.42
CA TRP A 246 -0.77 36.76 -15.76
C TRP A 246 -2.25 37.10 -15.94
N ILE A 247 -3.17 36.24 -15.48
CA ILE A 247 -4.61 36.50 -15.62
C ILE A 247 -5.06 37.62 -14.69
N PHE A 248 -4.76 37.50 -13.40
CA PHE A 248 -5.30 38.40 -12.38
C PHE A 248 -4.39 39.58 -12.08
N GLY A 249 -3.08 39.35 -11.98
CA GLY A 249 -2.10 40.41 -11.72
C GLY A 249 -2.01 41.38 -12.90
N LEU A 250 -1.61 40.88 -14.07
CA LEU A 250 -1.49 41.72 -15.27
C LEU A 250 -2.87 42.21 -15.75
N GLY A 251 -3.92 41.38 -15.66
CA GLY A 251 -5.28 41.80 -15.96
C GLY A 251 -5.75 42.99 -15.12
N ALA A 252 -5.49 42.98 -13.80
CA ALA A 252 -5.80 44.10 -12.92
C ALA A 252 -4.99 45.36 -13.27
N LEU A 253 -3.68 45.21 -13.55
CA LEU A 253 -2.84 46.33 -13.96
C LEU A 253 -3.32 46.97 -15.26
N ILE A 254 -3.72 46.18 -16.25
CA ILE A 254 -4.30 46.68 -17.51
C ILE A 254 -5.61 47.41 -17.24
N ALA A 255 -6.51 46.84 -16.42
CA ALA A 255 -7.77 47.48 -16.07
C ALA A 255 -7.57 48.84 -15.39
N VAL A 256 -6.62 48.93 -14.46
CA VAL A 256 -6.24 50.19 -13.80
C VAL A 256 -5.65 51.18 -14.81
N ALA A 257 -4.75 50.74 -15.69
CA ALA A 257 -4.15 51.60 -16.71
C ALA A 257 -5.20 52.19 -17.66
N VAL A 258 -6.15 51.37 -18.12
CA VAL A 258 -7.28 51.80 -18.96
C VAL A 258 -8.16 52.79 -18.20
N TRP A 259 -8.48 52.51 -16.93
CA TRP A 259 -9.28 53.40 -16.10
C TRP A 259 -8.62 54.77 -15.89
N VAL A 260 -7.31 54.79 -15.59
CA VAL A 260 -6.53 56.03 -15.45
C VAL A 260 -6.55 56.81 -16.77
N ALA A 261 -6.21 56.17 -17.89
CA ALA A 261 -6.18 56.81 -19.20
C ALA A 261 -7.55 57.42 -19.59
N ALA A 262 -8.64 56.69 -19.33
CA ALA A 262 -10.00 57.16 -19.61
C ALA A 262 -10.41 58.39 -18.77
N ARG A 263 -9.93 58.49 -17.52
CA ARG A 263 -10.22 59.67 -16.67
C ARG A 263 -9.35 60.88 -17.00
N THR A 264 -8.09 60.68 -17.37
CA THR A 264 -7.20 61.79 -17.76
C THR A 264 -7.63 62.43 -19.09
N ALA A 265 -8.13 61.64 -20.05
CA ALA A 265 -8.65 62.15 -21.32
C ALA A 265 -9.90 63.05 -21.16
N LYS A 266 -10.74 62.80 -20.15
CA LYS A 266 -11.89 63.67 -19.83
C LYS A 266 -11.49 65.02 -19.22
N ALA A 267 -10.40 65.07 -18.45
CA ALA A 267 -9.94 66.31 -17.82
C ALA A 267 -9.38 67.35 -18.83
N LYS A 268 -8.89 66.90 -20.00
CA LYS A 268 -8.32 67.78 -21.04
C LYS A 268 -9.35 68.44 -21.96
N LYS A 269 -10.64 68.10 -21.81
CA LYS A 269 -11.76 68.66 -22.60
C LYS A 269 -12.61 69.69 -21.83
N SER A 270 -12.16 70.11 -20.65
CA SER A 270 -12.71 71.23 -19.88
C SER A 270 -11.82 72.46 -20.00
#